data_AF-A0A4V0X593-F1
#
_entry.id   AF-A0A4V0X593-F1
#
_cell.length_a   1.000
_cell.length_b   1.000
_cell.length_c   1.000
_cell.angle_alpha   90.00
_cell.angle_beta   90.00
_cell.angle_gamma   90.00
#
_symmetry.space_group_name_H-M   'P 1'
#
loop_
_entity.id
_entity.type
_entity.pdbx_description
1 polymer ?
#
loop_
_entity_poly.entity_id
_entity_poly.type
_entity_poly.pdbx_seq_one_letter_code
_entity_poly.pdbx_strand_id
1 'polypeptide(L)'
;MEELIALVKLFKTMPGNAKARLLRTGQDKLKVMYDFMENINSGKFTSDEDASKHYFNTTPKNTKYYSLKKRLRDKLLAWILNAENPYLKYEELEYAIISLNRLSAQAGILNSIGVYGSANKININILKIAAKFDLNEFGEKAARNLRDFYALRELNLSKFNFYNALLEKLNAENTVEHLADELYASFMVAFHSNKKNRSILGNIVAKYILQFENLLLLNDSEKIKQFISKINILALISEKEFQSALYKVSENLVYLEKTPYQQNVLKNELIQQQMVCYLNLKQFDEGKKVAEDLVFMHTTSSEITLENEEINFLLSLHGQHYNEAASVWLNVSNKGLLNNVHGIIREKWETYKIYLYFLHSTGEISIDFSKTIFKGFRQAKFFNTVPILNKDKSGMNVSILAIEYILYLTQGKFDKITDKYEALFKYSYRYLRDEESLRSYNFIRLLLLIPNCAYNWKTISERGEQMLRKISSHPNIESSIKSGAEIIPYDVLWKLINKHTPLRNFKF
;
A
#
# COMPACT_ATOMS: atom_id res chain seq x y z
N MET A 1 -15.03 -1.82 -18.98
CA MET A 1 -14.10 -2.92 -19.32
C MET A 1 -13.21 -3.30 -18.15
N GLU A 2 -12.71 -2.34 -17.37
CA GLU A 2 -11.77 -2.52 -16.25
C GLU A 2 -12.14 -3.63 -15.25
N GLU A 3 -13.37 -3.64 -14.73
CA GLU A 3 -13.86 -4.70 -13.84
C GLU A 3 -13.68 -6.09 -14.46
N LEU A 4 -14.03 -6.24 -15.74
CA LEU A 4 -13.94 -7.52 -16.43
C LEU A 4 -12.48 -7.94 -16.64
N ILE A 5 -11.60 -7.00 -16.96
CA ILE A 5 -10.15 -7.24 -17.03
C ILE A 5 -9.64 -7.78 -15.68
N ALA A 6 -10.06 -7.17 -14.56
CA ALA A 6 -9.66 -7.62 -13.22
C ALA A 6 -10.14 -9.05 -12.93
N LEU A 7 -11.41 -9.36 -13.23
CA LEU A 7 -11.96 -10.70 -13.06
C LEU A 7 -11.28 -11.76 -13.94
N VAL A 8 -10.91 -11.41 -15.18
CA VAL A 8 -10.18 -12.32 -16.08
C VAL A 8 -8.76 -12.58 -15.60
N LYS A 9 -8.05 -11.55 -15.11
CA LYS A 9 -6.72 -11.70 -14.50
C LYS A 9 -6.78 -12.63 -13.29
N LEU A 10 -7.75 -12.41 -12.40
CA LEU A 10 -8.02 -13.26 -11.24
C LEU A 10 -8.31 -14.72 -11.64
N PHE A 11 -9.08 -14.94 -12.71
CA PHE A 11 -9.41 -16.28 -13.17
C PHE A 11 -8.18 -17.08 -13.65
N LYS A 12 -7.18 -16.41 -14.24
CA LYS A 12 -5.94 -17.08 -14.70
C LYS A 12 -5.01 -17.50 -13.56
N THR A 13 -5.06 -16.83 -12.42
CA THR A 13 -4.23 -17.19 -11.27
C THR A 13 -4.76 -18.42 -10.53
N MET A 14 -5.98 -18.89 -10.86
CA MET A 14 -6.58 -20.06 -10.21
C MET A 14 -6.03 -21.38 -10.77
N PRO A 15 -5.72 -22.38 -9.91
CA PRO A 15 -5.24 -23.69 -10.34
C PRO A 15 -6.33 -24.42 -11.11
N GLY A 16 -5.97 -25.07 -12.21
CA GLY A 16 -6.86 -25.86 -13.07
C GLY A 16 -7.09 -25.26 -14.47
N ASN A 17 -7.47 -26.09 -15.43
CA ASN A 17 -7.47 -25.73 -16.85
C ASN A 17 -8.68 -24.81 -17.19
N ALA A 18 -8.47 -23.50 -17.20
CA ALA A 18 -9.45 -22.43 -17.53
C ALA A 18 -10.34 -22.76 -18.75
N LYS A 19 -9.73 -23.37 -19.77
CA LYS A 19 -10.39 -23.83 -20.99
C LYS A 19 -11.38 -24.98 -20.75
N ALA A 20 -10.98 -26.01 -20.00
CA ALA A 20 -11.84 -27.14 -19.66
C ALA A 20 -13.02 -26.73 -18.77
N ARG A 21 -12.83 -25.67 -17.97
CA ARG A 21 -13.83 -25.08 -17.07
C ARG A 21 -14.92 -24.33 -17.84
N LEU A 22 -14.55 -23.46 -18.79
CA LEU A 22 -15.51 -22.68 -19.57
C LEU A 22 -16.21 -23.47 -20.69
N LEU A 23 -15.54 -24.49 -21.25
CA LEU A 23 -16.00 -25.25 -22.42
C LEU A 23 -16.56 -26.64 -22.07
N ARG A 24 -17.09 -26.84 -20.85
CA ARG A 24 -17.61 -28.15 -20.41
C ARG A 24 -18.82 -28.66 -21.25
N THR A 25 -19.33 -27.88 -22.20
CA THR A 25 -20.34 -28.32 -23.18
C THR A 25 -20.08 -27.69 -24.55
N GLY A 26 -20.24 -28.46 -25.63
CA GLY A 26 -19.93 -28.09 -27.02
C GLY A 26 -20.86 -27.04 -27.66
N GLN A 27 -21.21 -25.96 -26.96
CA GLN A 27 -22.08 -24.90 -27.46
C GLN A 27 -21.26 -23.71 -27.99
N ASP A 28 -21.53 -23.23 -29.20
CA ASP A 28 -20.79 -22.12 -29.84
C ASP A 28 -20.84 -20.80 -29.04
N LYS A 29 -21.90 -20.56 -28.28
CA LYS A 29 -21.99 -19.42 -27.35
C LYS A 29 -20.91 -19.43 -26.27
N LEU A 30 -20.41 -20.61 -25.89
CA LEU A 30 -19.32 -20.77 -24.92
C LEU A 30 -17.96 -20.51 -25.55
N LYS A 31 -17.78 -20.82 -26.84
CA LYS A 31 -16.55 -20.50 -27.59
C LYS A 31 -16.34 -19.00 -27.72
N VAL A 32 -17.37 -18.24 -28.12
CA VAL A 32 -17.29 -16.77 -28.25
C VAL A 32 -16.92 -16.10 -26.94
N MET A 33 -17.47 -16.60 -25.83
CA MET A 33 -17.19 -16.07 -24.50
C MET A 33 -15.77 -16.44 -24.01
N TYR A 34 -15.30 -17.65 -24.30
CA TYR A 34 -13.92 -18.05 -24.02
C TYR A 34 -12.92 -17.24 -24.85
N ASP A 35 -13.21 -17.05 -26.14
CA ASP A 35 -12.42 -16.18 -27.02
C ASP A 35 -12.41 -14.73 -26.50
N PHE A 36 -13.55 -14.22 -26.03
CA PHE A 36 -13.61 -12.90 -25.41
C PHE A 36 -12.72 -12.80 -24.17
N MET A 37 -12.75 -13.81 -23.31
CA MET A 37 -11.87 -13.88 -22.16
C MET A 37 -10.38 -13.93 -22.54
N GLU A 38 -9.99 -14.76 -23.52
CA GLU A 38 -8.59 -14.85 -23.95
C GLU A 38 -8.10 -13.56 -24.60
N ASN A 39 -8.93 -12.89 -25.41
CA ASN A 39 -8.56 -11.61 -26.01
C ASN A 39 -8.48 -10.46 -24.98
N ILE A 40 -9.30 -10.50 -23.92
CA ILE A 40 -9.11 -9.60 -22.76
C ILE A 40 -7.76 -9.92 -22.10
N ASN A 41 -7.48 -11.20 -21.86
CA ASN A 41 -6.26 -11.60 -21.19
C ASN A 41 -4.99 -11.27 -21.99
N SER A 42 -5.03 -11.43 -23.30
CA SER A 42 -3.91 -11.10 -24.18
C SER A 42 -3.68 -9.60 -24.32
N GLY A 43 -4.50 -8.76 -23.66
CA GLY A 43 -4.45 -7.31 -23.78
C GLY A 43 -4.96 -6.78 -25.12
N LYS A 44 -5.59 -7.61 -25.95
CA LYS A 44 -6.15 -7.20 -27.24
C LYS A 44 -7.36 -6.28 -27.06
N PHE A 45 -8.13 -6.49 -25.99
CA PHE A 45 -9.26 -5.62 -25.64
C PHE A 45 -8.98 -4.89 -24.32
N THR A 46 -8.72 -3.59 -24.42
CA THR A 46 -8.59 -2.68 -23.28
C THR A 46 -9.81 -1.78 -23.10
N SER A 47 -10.66 -1.65 -24.12
CA SER A 47 -11.88 -0.83 -24.10
C SER A 47 -13.12 -1.62 -24.51
N ASP A 48 -14.31 -1.13 -24.12
CA ASP A 48 -15.58 -1.71 -24.54
C ASP A 48 -15.85 -1.44 -26.04
N GLU A 49 -15.31 -0.36 -26.58
CA GLU A 49 -15.36 0.03 -27.99
C GLU A 49 -14.66 -1.01 -28.87
N ASP A 50 -13.45 -1.42 -28.52
CA ASP A 50 -12.67 -2.39 -29.31
C ASP A 50 -13.37 -3.75 -29.37
N ALA A 51 -13.86 -4.21 -28.22
CA ALA A 51 -14.53 -5.51 -28.11
C ALA A 51 -15.90 -5.53 -28.82
N SER A 52 -16.71 -4.49 -28.65
CA SER A 52 -18.03 -4.41 -29.30
C SER A 52 -17.94 -4.31 -30.82
N LYS A 53 -16.94 -3.59 -31.34
CA LYS A 53 -16.64 -3.54 -32.76
C LYS A 53 -16.14 -4.88 -33.29
N HIS A 54 -15.28 -5.59 -32.56
CA HIS A 54 -14.75 -6.89 -32.99
C HIS A 54 -15.83 -7.99 -33.09
N TYR A 55 -16.65 -8.16 -32.05
CA TYR A 55 -17.59 -9.28 -31.99
C TYR A 55 -18.88 -9.06 -32.78
N PHE A 56 -19.35 -7.81 -32.88
CA PHE A 56 -20.67 -7.53 -33.43
C PHE A 56 -20.67 -6.39 -34.46
N ASN A 57 -19.53 -5.74 -34.70
CA ASN A 57 -19.43 -4.50 -35.49
C ASN A 57 -20.42 -3.43 -35.02
N THR A 58 -20.56 -3.29 -33.69
CA THR A 58 -21.51 -2.36 -33.05
C THR A 58 -20.82 -1.44 -32.04
N THR A 59 -21.62 -0.60 -31.37
CA THR A 59 -21.19 0.21 -30.23
C THR A 59 -21.37 -0.54 -28.89
N PRO A 60 -20.73 -0.09 -27.80
CA PRO A 60 -20.89 -0.68 -26.47
C PRO A 60 -22.33 -0.70 -25.92
N LYS A 61 -23.21 0.18 -26.44
CA LYS A 61 -24.62 0.25 -26.05
C LYS A 61 -25.48 -0.86 -26.67
N ASN A 62 -24.93 -1.64 -27.61
CA ASN A 62 -25.69 -2.71 -28.25
C ASN A 62 -26.01 -3.86 -27.29
N THR A 63 -27.24 -4.36 -27.33
CA THR A 63 -27.74 -5.41 -26.44
C THR A 63 -27.00 -6.74 -26.60
N LYS A 64 -26.49 -7.07 -27.80
CA LYS A 64 -25.72 -8.30 -28.04
C LYS A 64 -24.38 -8.27 -27.31
N TYR A 65 -23.66 -7.15 -27.42
CA TYR A 65 -22.41 -6.94 -26.70
C TYR A 65 -22.62 -6.92 -25.18
N TYR A 66 -23.61 -6.16 -24.72
CA TYR A 66 -23.98 -6.12 -23.30
C TYR A 66 -24.27 -7.53 -22.75
N SER A 67 -25.02 -8.35 -23.50
CA SER A 67 -25.32 -9.73 -23.12
C SER A 67 -24.07 -10.61 -23.04
N LEU A 68 -23.16 -10.51 -24.01
CA LEU A 68 -21.88 -11.24 -23.99
C LEU A 68 -21.05 -10.88 -22.76
N LYS A 69 -20.87 -9.57 -22.52
CA LYS A 69 -20.13 -9.03 -21.38
C LYS A 69 -20.73 -9.47 -20.05
N LYS A 70 -22.05 -9.33 -19.90
CA LYS A 70 -22.79 -9.76 -18.70
C LYS A 70 -22.63 -11.26 -18.46
N ARG A 71 -22.80 -12.10 -19.48
CA ARG A 71 -22.65 -13.57 -19.35
C ARG A 71 -21.24 -13.99 -18.93
N LEU A 72 -20.20 -13.37 -19.50
CA LEU A 72 -18.83 -13.63 -19.08
C LEU A 72 -18.63 -13.24 -17.62
N ARG A 73 -19.07 -12.03 -17.23
CA ARG A 73 -19.01 -11.54 -15.85
C ARG A 73 -19.73 -12.49 -14.88
N ASP A 74 -20.98 -12.82 -15.14
CA ASP A 74 -21.80 -13.68 -14.27
C ASP A 74 -21.16 -15.06 -14.10
N LYS A 75 -20.58 -15.62 -15.17
CA LYS A 75 -19.83 -16.87 -15.06
C LYS A 75 -18.57 -16.71 -14.22
N LEU A 76 -17.73 -15.71 -14.49
CA LEU A 76 -16.50 -15.48 -13.71
C LEU A 76 -16.81 -15.32 -12.21
N LEU A 77 -17.89 -14.61 -11.85
CA LEU A 77 -18.35 -14.49 -10.47
C LEU A 77 -18.81 -15.83 -9.89
N ALA A 78 -19.60 -16.61 -10.64
CA ALA A 78 -20.01 -17.96 -10.20
C ALA A 78 -18.81 -18.91 -10.02
N TRP A 79 -17.72 -18.70 -10.76
CA TRP A 79 -16.49 -19.47 -10.61
C TRP A 79 -15.78 -19.19 -9.29
N ILE A 80 -15.77 -17.95 -8.81
CA ILE A 80 -15.11 -17.57 -7.55
C ILE A 80 -15.67 -18.38 -6.37
N LEU A 81 -16.98 -18.66 -6.36
CA LEU A 81 -17.63 -19.49 -5.33
C LEU A 81 -17.18 -20.97 -5.36
N ASN A 82 -16.81 -21.46 -6.54
CA ASN A 82 -16.55 -22.87 -6.82
C ASN A 82 -15.06 -23.23 -6.93
N ALA A 83 -14.18 -22.26 -7.13
CA ALA A 83 -12.75 -22.49 -7.26
C ALA A 83 -12.20 -23.08 -5.95
N GLU A 84 -11.54 -24.24 -6.00
CA GLU A 84 -10.56 -24.61 -4.97
C GLU A 84 -9.56 -23.47 -4.89
N ASN A 85 -9.32 -22.98 -3.67
CA ASN A 85 -8.77 -21.65 -3.40
C ASN A 85 -7.63 -21.32 -4.39
N PRO A 86 -7.78 -20.25 -5.21
CA PRO A 86 -6.80 -19.95 -6.26
C PRO A 86 -5.38 -19.75 -5.79
N TYR A 87 -5.22 -19.48 -4.50
CA TYR A 87 -4.02 -18.97 -3.91
C TYR A 87 -3.53 -19.98 -2.88
N LEU A 88 -2.71 -20.92 -3.36
CA LEU A 88 -1.86 -21.81 -2.54
C LEU A 88 -0.82 -21.04 -1.69
N LYS A 89 -1.01 -19.73 -1.49
CA LYS A 89 -0.11 -18.80 -0.80
C LYS A 89 -0.80 -17.95 0.26
N TYR A 90 -2.12 -18.08 0.45
CA TYR A 90 -2.79 -17.31 1.50
C TYR A 90 -2.39 -17.81 2.88
N GLU A 91 -2.40 -16.85 3.80
CA GLU A 91 -2.20 -17.08 5.22
C GLU A 91 -3.29 -18.00 5.79
N GLU A 92 -2.99 -18.70 6.88
CA GLU A 92 -3.90 -19.66 7.51
C GLU A 92 -5.27 -19.02 7.88
N LEU A 93 -5.25 -17.79 8.39
CA LEU A 93 -6.45 -17.03 8.74
C LEU A 93 -7.26 -16.59 7.50
N GLU A 94 -6.60 -16.03 6.48
CA GLU A 94 -7.25 -15.63 5.23
C GLU A 94 -7.89 -16.82 4.51
N TYR A 95 -7.19 -17.96 4.51
CA TYR A 95 -7.72 -19.22 4.01
C TYR A 95 -8.97 -19.65 4.78
N ALA A 96 -8.97 -19.51 6.11
CA ALA A 96 -10.13 -19.80 6.93
C ALA A 96 -11.32 -18.89 6.60
N ILE A 97 -11.11 -17.58 6.46
CA ILE A 97 -12.16 -16.60 6.10
C ILE A 97 -12.78 -16.92 4.74
N ILE A 98 -11.97 -17.18 3.71
CA ILE A 98 -12.45 -17.53 2.37
C ILE A 98 -13.24 -18.85 2.43
N SER A 99 -12.73 -19.84 3.15
CA SER A 99 -13.38 -21.14 3.31
C SER A 99 -14.73 -21.01 4.03
N LEU A 100 -14.79 -20.24 5.11
CA LEU A 100 -16.00 -20.01 5.89
C LEU A 100 -17.08 -19.26 5.10
N ASN A 101 -16.70 -18.27 4.29
CA ASN A 101 -17.63 -17.61 3.37
C ASN A 101 -18.29 -18.61 2.41
N ARG A 102 -17.50 -19.51 1.82
CA ARG A 102 -18.01 -20.54 0.90
C ARG A 102 -18.90 -21.55 1.61
N LEU A 103 -18.44 -22.09 2.73
CA LEU A 103 -19.21 -23.06 3.51
C LEU A 103 -20.52 -22.46 3.99
N SER A 104 -20.52 -21.20 4.43
CA SER A 104 -21.72 -20.48 4.88
C SER A 104 -22.73 -20.27 3.76
N ALA A 105 -22.26 -19.97 2.54
CA ALA A 105 -23.12 -19.88 1.36
C ALA A 105 -23.73 -21.26 1.02
N GLN A 106 -22.92 -22.33 1.03
CA GLN A 106 -23.37 -23.70 0.78
C GLN A 106 -24.40 -24.15 1.81
N ALA A 107 -24.13 -23.96 3.11
CA ALA A 107 -25.06 -24.30 4.19
C ALA A 107 -26.37 -23.52 4.06
N GLY A 108 -26.29 -22.22 3.76
CA GLY A 108 -27.47 -21.37 3.52
C GLY A 108 -28.34 -21.90 2.39
N ILE A 109 -27.75 -22.20 1.22
CA ILE A 109 -28.47 -22.75 0.07
C ILE A 109 -29.14 -24.08 0.42
N LEU A 110 -28.39 -25.01 1.01
CA LEU A 110 -28.90 -26.34 1.38
C LEU A 110 -30.04 -26.27 2.39
N ASN A 111 -29.94 -25.36 3.37
CA ASN A 111 -31.03 -25.10 4.31
C ASN A 111 -32.28 -24.57 3.61
N SER A 112 -32.14 -23.60 2.71
CA SER A 112 -33.26 -23.01 1.97
C SER A 112 -33.99 -24.02 1.07
N ILE A 113 -33.29 -25.01 0.52
CA ILE A 113 -33.89 -26.07 -0.32
C ILE A 113 -34.30 -27.34 0.46
N GLY A 114 -34.13 -27.34 1.79
CA GLY A 114 -34.56 -28.44 2.66
C GLY A 114 -33.62 -29.63 2.77
N VAL A 115 -32.37 -29.53 2.30
CA VAL A 115 -31.36 -30.60 2.40
C VAL A 115 -30.57 -30.46 3.71
N TYR A 116 -31.29 -30.59 4.84
CA TYR A 116 -30.77 -30.24 6.16
C TYR A 116 -29.63 -31.15 6.66
N GLY A 117 -29.66 -32.45 6.36
CA GLY A 117 -28.62 -33.39 6.82
C GLY A 117 -27.22 -33.01 6.33
N SER A 118 -27.12 -32.57 5.07
CA SER A 118 -25.87 -32.06 4.50
C SER A 118 -25.53 -30.67 5.03
N ALA A 119 -26.51 -29.78 5.14
CA ALA A 119 -26.31 -28.43 5.69
C ALA A 119 -25.76 -28.48 7.12
N ASN A 120 -26.27 -29.37 7.97
CA ASN A 120 -25.83 -29.51 9.36
C ASN A 120 -24.40 -29.99 9.49
N LYS A 121 -23.95 -30.93 8.64
CA LYS A 121 -22.53 -31.34 8.59
C LYS A 121 -21.63 -30.14 8.27
N ILE A 122 -22.06 -29.29 7.34
CA ILE A 122 -21.34 -28.06 6.99
C ILE A 122 -21.37 -27.06 8.14
N ASN A 123 -22.53 -26.80 8.77
CA ASN A 123 -22.64 -25.88 9.91
C ASN A 123 -21.75 -26.33 11.09
N ILE A 124 -21.66 -27.63 11.39
CA ILE A 124 -20.75 -28.14 12.42
C ILE A 124 -19.29 -27.90 12.03
N ASN A 125 -18.94 -28.04 10.76
CA ASN A 125 -17.60 -27.73 10.28
C ASN A 125 -17.29 -26.22 10.38
N ILE A 126 -18.25 -25.36 10.06
CA ILE A 126 -18.15 -23.91 10.24
C ILE A 126 -17.85 -23.58 11.69
N LEU A 127 -18.60 -24.14 12.65
CA LEU A 127 -18.35 -23.92 14.09
C LEU A 127 -16.93 -24.30 14.52
N LYS A 128 -16.39 -25.42 14.01
CA LYS A 128 -15.02 -25.86 14.33
C LYS A 128 -13.96 -24.89 13.79
N ILE A 129 -14.11 -24.44 12.54
CA ILE A 129 -13.14 -23.52 11.94
C ILE A 129 -13.28 -22.14 12.59
N ALA A 130 -14.50 -21.64 12.78
CA ALA A 130 -14.76 -20.35 13.41
C ALA A 130 -14.16 -20.27 14.83
N ALA A 131 -14.35 -21.30 15.66
CA ALA A 131 -13.78 -21.35 17.01
C ALA A 131 -12.25 -21.42 17.04
N LYS A 132 -11.60 -21.97 15.99
CA LYS A 132 -10.14 -22.03 15.92
C LYS A 132 -9.50 -20.65 15.66
N PHE A 133 -10.20 -19.79 14.92
CA PHE A 133 -9.69 -18.51 14.43
C PHE A 133 -10.44 -17.30 15.02
N ASP A 134 -11.26 -17.51 16.05
CA ASP A 134 -12.09 -16.48 16.70
C ASP A 134 -13.02 -15.72 15.72
N LEU A 135 -13.51 -16.40 14.68
CA LEU A 135 -14.37 -15.81 13.64
C LEU A 135 -15.86 -15.95 13.99
N ASN A 136 -16.25 -15.28 15.06
CA ASN A 136 -17.53 -15.44 15.76
C ASN A 136 -18.77 -15.17 14.87
N GLU A 137 -18.69 -14.27 13.89
CA GLU A 137 -19.78 -13.98 12.93
C GLU A 137 -20.25 -15.23 12.15
N PHE A 138 -19.30 -16.08 11.74
CA PHE A 138 -19.62 -17.33 11.03
C PHE A 138 -20.18 -18.37 11.98
N GLY A 139 -19.63 -18.40 13.20
CA GLY A 139 -20.11 -19.27 14.26
C GLY A 139 -21.57 -19.00 14.60
N GLU A 140 -21.94 -17.73 14.73
CA GLU A 140 -23.30 -17.30 15.07
C GLU A 140 -24.32 -17.83 14.05
N LYS A 141 -24.05 -17.60 12.76
CA LYS A 141 -24.94 -18.07 11.68
C LYS A 141 -25.08 -19.60 11.67
N ALA A 142 -23.99 -20.32 11.88
CA ALA A 142 -24.02 -21.79 11.92
C ALA A 142 -24.76 -22.32 13.17
N ALA A 143 -24.54 -21.71 14.34
CA ALA A 143 -25.24 -22.05 15.57
C ALA A 143 -26.76 -21.81 15.45
N ARG A 144 -27.16 -20.68 14.84
CA ARG A 144 -28.57 -20.36 14.55
C ARG A 144 -29.23 -21.43 13.68
N ASN A 145 -28.58 -21.81 12.57
CA ASN A 145 -29.08 -22.86 11.68
C ASN A 145 -29.26 -24.20 12.41
N LEU A 146 -28.29 -24.61 13.24
CA LEU A 146 -28.35 -25.87 13.98
C LEU A 146 -29.42 -25.84 15.06
N ARG A 147 -29.51 -24.75 15.84
CA ARG A 147 -30.57 -24.53 16.82
C ARG A 147 -31.94 -24.67 16.17
N ASP A 148 -32.19 -23.97 15.06
CA ASP A 148 -33.49 -23.97 14.38
C ASP A 148 -33.83 -25.36 13.83
N PHE A 149 -32.84 -26.09 13.31
CA PHE A 149 -33.03 -27.48 12.88
C PHE A 149 -33.46 -28.39 14.05
N TYR A 150 -32.76 -28.33 15.19
CA TYR A 150 -33.13 -29.15 16.35
C TYR A 150 -34.43 -28.70 17.02
N ALA A 151 -34.83 -27.43 16.88
CA ALA A 151 -36.10 -26.90 17.36
C ALA A 151 -37.30 -27.30 16.49
N LEU A 152 -37.15 -27.28 15.16
CA LEU A 152 -38.29 -27.34 14.23
C LEU A 152 -38.38 -28.65 13.45
N ARG A 153 -37.29 -29.43 13.37
CA ARG A 153 -37.23 -30.65 12.53
C ARG A 153 -36.99 -31.90 13.37
N GLU A 154 -35.95 -31.92 14.19
CA GLU A 154 -35.64 -33.08 15.04
C GLU A 154 -36.36 -33.06 16.40
N LEU A 155 -36.82 -31.90 16.86
CA LEU A 155 -37.43 -31.72 18.19
C LEU A 155 -36.52 -32.23 19.34
N ASN A 156 -35.21 -32.00 19.22
CA ASN A 156 -34.21 -32.46 20.18
C ASN A 156 -33.86 -31.34 21.19
N LEU A 157 -34.47 -31.40 22.37
CA LEU A 157 -34.32 -30.37 23.41
C LEU A 157 -32.87 -30.18 23.88
N SER A 158 -32.12 -31.26 24.07
CA SER A 158 -30.74 -31.19 24.56
C SER A 158 -29.83 -30.46 23.59
N LYS A 159 -29.89 -30.83 22.29
CA LYS A 159 -29.10 -30.16 21.26
C LYS A 159 -29.60 -28.74 21.00
N PHE A 160 -30.91 -28.51 21.04
CA PHE A 160 -31.47 -27.17 20.96
C PHE A 160 -30.89 -26.25 22.04
N ASN A 161 -30.95 -26.65 23.31
CA ASN A 161 -30.42 -25.87 24.43
C ASN A 161 -28.92 -25.60 24.28
N PHE A 162 -28.15 -26.60 23.84
CA PHE A 162 -26.72 -26.44 23.57
C PHE A 162 -26.45 -25.35 22.52
N TYR A 163 -27.09 -25.44 21.35
CA TYR A 163 -26.86 -24.45 20.29
C TYR A 163 -27.49 -23.09 20.59
N ASN A 164 -28.56 -23.04 21.41
CA ASN A 164 -29.14 -21.78 21.85
C ASN A 164 -28.19 -21.02 22.79
N ALA A 165 -27.62 -21.70 23.79
CA ALA A 165 -26.63 -21.10 24.68
C ALA A 165 -25.37 -20.66 23.92
N LEU A 166 -24.90 -21.45 22.96
CA LEU A 166 -23.79 -21.07 22.09
C LEU A 166 -24.11 -19.83 21.26
N LEU A 167 -25.31 -19.76 20.68
CA LEU A 167 -25.75 -18.61 19.90
C LEU A 167 -25.86 -17.34 20.76
N GLU A 168 -26.39 -17.44 21.98
CA GLU A 168 -26.47 -16.31 22.92
C GLU A 168 -25.07 -15.78 23.26
N LYS A 169 -24.12 -16.67 23.55
CA LYS A 169 -22.71 -16.31 23.76
C LYS A 169 -22.13 -15.57 22.55
N LEU A 170 -22.23 -16.17 21.36
CA LEU A 170 -21.65 -15.60 20.13
C LEU A 170 -22.28 -14.26 19.76
N ASN A 171 -23.60 -14.08 19.97
CA ASN A 171 -24.27 -12.80 19.76
C ASN A 171 -23.71 -11.71 20.68
N ALA A 172 -23.49 -12.03 21.96
CA ALA A 172 -22.92 -11.08 22.92
C ALA A 172 -21.50 -10.67 22.52
N GLU A 173 -20.68 -11.64 22.12
CA GLU A 173 -19.31 -11.41 21.65
C GLU A 173 -19.28 -10.55 20.37
N ASN A 174 -20.07 -10.93 19.34
CA ASN A 174 -20.17 -10.17 18.08
C ASN A 174 -20.65 -8.74 18.31
N THR A 175 -21.60 -8.52 19.22
CA THR A 175 -22.11 -7.18 19.52
C THR A 175 -20.98 -6.25 19.99
N VAL A 176 -20.14 -6.72 20.91
CA VAL A 176 -19.00 -5.93 21.40
C VAL A 176 -17.98 -5.69 20.28
N GLU A 177 -17.70 -6.70 19.45
CA GLU A 177 -16.75 -6.57 18.35
C GLU A 177 -17.22 -5.63 17.23
N HIS A 178 -18.52 -5.62 16.92
CA HIS A 178 -19.09 -4.66 15.97
C HIS A 178 -19.03 -3.22 16.50
N LEU A 179 -19.29 -3.02 17.79
CA LEU A 179 -19.09 -1.72 18.43
C LEU A 179 -17.62 -1.29 18.39
N ALA A 180 -16.69 -2.23 18.57
CA ALA A 180 -15.26 -1.95 18.45
C ALA A 180 -14.85 -1.56 17.02
N ASP A 181 -15.41 -2.20 15.98
CA ASP A 181 -15.19 -1.84 14.58
C ASP A 181 -15.69 -0.43 14.27
N GLU A 182 -16.92 -0.09 14.70
CA GLU A 182 -17.49 1.24 14.55
C GLU A 182 -16.63 2.29 15.26
N LEU A 183 -16.20 1.98 16.49
CA LEU A 183 -15.38 2.86 17.31
C LEU A 183 -14.01 3.11 16.66
N TYR A 184 -13.38 2.08 16.11
CA TYR A 184 -12.10 2.20 15.41
C TYR A 184 -12.24 3.03 14.12
N ALA A 185 -13.28 2.77 13.32
CA ALA A 185 -13.56 3.57 12.12
C ALA A 185 -13.79 5.05 12.47
N SER A 186 -14.55 5.32 13.53
CA SER A 186 -14.80 6.67 14.04
C SER A 186 -13.52 7.36 14.51
N PHE A 187 -12.66 6.63 15.24
CA PHE A 187 -11.33 7.11 15.61
C PHE A 187 -10.51 7.49 14.37
N MET A 188 -10.44 6.62 13.36
CA MET A 188 -9.64 6.86 12.16
C MET A 188 -10.09 8.12 11.43
N VAL A 189 -11.40 8.35 11.30
CA VAL A 189 -11.96 9.59 10.71
C VAL A 189 -11.58 10.81 11.55
N ALA A 190 -11.80 10.77 12.86
CA ALA A 190 -11.51 11.88 13.77
C ALA A 190 -10.01 12.23 13.78
N PHE A 191 -9.15 11.21 13.82
CA PHE A 191 -7.70 11.34 13.85
C PHE A 191 -7.17 11.97 12.56
N HIS A 192 -7.56 11.46 11.39
CA HIS A 192 -7.08 11.98 10.11
C HIS A 192 -7.59 13.39 9.82
N SER A 193 -8.81 13.72 10.25
CA SER A 193 -9.38 15.06 10.10
C SER A 193 -8.66 16.12 10.93
N ASN A 194 -8.02 15.72 12.04
CA ASN A 194 -7.37 16.64 12.99
C ASN A 194 -5.84 16.49 13.03
N LYS A 195 -5.24 15.81 12.04
CA LYS A 195 -3.82 15.41 12.02
C LYS A 195 -2.81 16.55 12.24
N LYS A 196 -3.19 17.79 11.96
CA LYS A 196 -2.34 18.98 12.13
C LYS A 196 -2.37 19.59 13.53
N ASN A 197 -3.33 19.23 14.37
CA ASN A 197 -3.51 19.85 15.69
C ASN A 197 -3.22 18.86 16.83
N ARG A 198 -1.97 18.89 17.32
CA ARG A 198 -1.47 17.95 18.34
C ARG A 198 -2.27 17.95 19.64
N SER A 199 -2.67 19.12 20.14
CA SER A 199 -3.43 19.19 21.40
C SER A 199 -4.82 18.57 21.27
N ILE A 200 -5.44 18.67 20.09
CA ILE A 200 -6.71 18.00 19.80
C ILE A 200 -6.50 16.48 19.66
N LEU A 201 -5.41 16.04 19.02
CA LEU A 201 -5.12 14.61 18.82
C LEU A 201 -4.98 13.86 20.14
N GLY A 202 -4.27 14.41 21.13
CA GLY A 202 -4.13 13.77 22.46
C GLY A 202 -5.49 13.53 23.13
N ASN A 203 -6.38 14.52 23.07
CA ASN A 203 -7.74 14.39 23.61
C ASN A 203 -8.59 13.36 22.84
N ILE A 204 -8.45 13.30 21.52
CA ILE A 204 -9.10 12.27 20.68
C ILE A 204 -8.60 10.89 21.11
N VAL A 205 -7.29 10.66 21.15
CA VAL A 205 -6.69 9.38 21.51
C VAL A 205 -7.17 8.92 22.89
N ALA A 206 -7.07 9.78 23.91
CA ALA A 206 -7.51 9.45 25.27
C ALA A 206 -9.01 9.10 25.34
N LYS A 207 -9.86 9.87 24.66
CA LYS A 207 -11.31 9.61 24.59
C LYS A 207 -11.61 8.22 24.02
N TYR A 208 -11.00 7.88 22.89
CA TYR A 208 -11.28 6.61 22.21
C TYR A 208 -10.69 5.41 22.96
N ILE A 209 -9.49 5.54 23.56
CA ILE A 209 -8.91 4.48 24.40
C ILE A 209 -9.83 4.16 25.57
N LEU A 210 -10.34 5.16 26.29
CA LEU A 210 -11.29 4.95 27.39
C LEU A 210 -12.54 4.18 26.92
N GLN A 211 -13.05 4.48 25.72
CA GLN A 211 -14.19 3.78 25.15
C GLN A 211 -13.87 2.32 24.82
N PHE A 212 -12.68 2.01 24.29
CA PHE A 212 -12.24 0.64 24.09
C PHE A 212 -12.01 -0.11 25.41
N GLU A 213 -11.44 0.54 26.42
CA GLU A 213 -11.27 -0.04 27.76
C GLU A 213 -12.61 -0.42 28.39
N ASN A 214 -13.64 0.41 28.21
CA ASN A 214 -15.00 0.07 28.64
C ASN A 214 -15.57 -1.15 27.89
N LEU A 215 -15.26 -1.33 26.60
CA LEU A 215 -15.66 -2.53 25.85
C LEU A 215 -14.92 -3.78 26.34
N LEU A 216 -13.65 -3.67 26.74
CA LEU A 216 -12.88 -4.78 27.33
C LEU A 216 -13.48 -5.27 28.65
N LEU A 217 -14.14 -4.39 29.42
CA LEU A 217 -14.87 -4.80 30.63
C LEU A 217 -16.08 -5.68 30.32
N LEU A 218 -16.66 -5.55 29.12
CA LEU A 218 -17.81 -6.37 28.68
C LEU A 218 -17.35 -7.70 28.08
N ASN A 219 -16.25 -7.68 27.34
CA ASN A 219 -15.67 -8.86 26.71
C ASN A 219 -14.16 -8.66 26.49
N ASP A 220 -13.34 -9.60 26.98
CA ASP A 220 -11.89 -9.59 26.82
C ASP A 220 -11.45 -9.99 25.40
N SER A 221 -11.91 -9.23 24.39
CA SER A 221 -11.67 -9.52 22.98
C SER A 221 -10.26 -9.11 22.56
N GLU A 222 -9.56 -10.05 21.93
CA GLU A 222 -8.23 -9.84 21.35
C GLU A 222 -8.23 -8.74 20.29
N LYS A 223 -9.28 -8.68 19.48
CA LYS A 223 -9.46 -7.65 18.44
C LYS A 223 -9.45 -6.23 19.04
N ILE A 224 -10.06 -6.04 20.21
CA ILE A 224 -10.09 -4.75 20.90
C ILE A 224 -8.68 -4.37 21.39
N LYS A 225 -7.95 -5.33 21.98
CA LYS A 225 -6.55 -5.12 22.40
C LYS A 225 -5.68 -4.70 21.22
N GLN A 226 -5.87 -5.34 20.06
CA GLN A 226 -5.19 -4.97 18.82
C GLN A 226 -5.53 -3.55 18.38
N PHE A 227 -6.80 -3.13 18.40
CA PHE A 227 -7.19 -1.75 18.07
C PHE A 227 -6.56 -0.72 19.00
N ILE A 228 -6.59 -0.94 20.32
CA ILE A 228 -5.92 -0.07 21.29
C ILE A 228 -4.44 0.05 20.96
N SER A 229 -3.79 -1.07 20.66
CA SER A 229 -2.36 -1.08 20.33
C SER A 229 -2.03 -0.32 19.05
N LYS A 230 -2.85 -0.48 17.99
CA LYS A 230 -2.73 0.29 16.74
C LYS A 230 -2.90 1.79 16.98
N ILE A 231 -3.88 2.19 17.81
CA ILE A 231 -4.13 3.60 18.17
C ILE A 231 -2.92 4.19 18.90
N ASN A 232 -2.37 3.48 19.88
CA ASN A 232 -1.21 3.92 20.64
C ASN A 232 0.02 4.13 19.76
N ILE A 233 0.33 3.18 18.87
CA ILE A 233 1.44 3.33 17.93
C ILE A 233 1.23 4.54 17.02
N LEU A 234 0.02 4.70 16.47
CA LEU A 234 -0.29 5.80 15.57
C LEU A 234 -0.19 7.17 16.26
N ALA A 235 -0.61 7.26 17.54
CA ALA A 235 -0.48 8.44 18.37
C ALA A 235 0.99 8.81 18.58
N LEU A 236 1.82 7.86 19.04
CA LEU A 236 3.25 8.06 19.27
C LEU A 236 3.98 8.52 18.00
N ILE A 237 3.69 7.89 16.86
CA ILE A 237 4.27 8.29 15.56
C ILE A 237 3.88 9.73 15.19
N SER A 238 2.62 10.12 15.45
CA SER A 238 2.12 11.46 15.12
C SER A 238 2.65 12.54 16.06
N GLU A 239 2.99 12.16 17.29
CA GLU A 239 3.69 13.00 18.26
C GLU A 239 5.20 13.06 18.01
N LYS A 240 5.72 12.26 17.08
CA LYS A 240 7.15 12.09 16.75
C LYS A 240 7.96 11.39 17.84
N GLU A 241 7.29 10.64 18.71
CA GLU A 241 7.87 9.78 19.73
C GLU A 241 8.27 8.41 19.15
N PHE A 242 9.15 8.43 18.15
CA PHE A 242 9.50 7.25 17.35
C PHE A 242 10.20 6.14 18.15
N GLN A 243 10.95 6.50 19.20
CA GLN A 243 11.60 5.51 20.06
C GLN A 243 10.57 4.72 20.88
N SER A 244 9.59 5.41 21.46
CA SER A 244 8.48 4.80 22.20
C SER A 244 7.58 3.97 21.27
N ALA A 245 7.31 4.46 20.07
CA ALA A 245 6.59 3.71 19.05
C ALA A 245 7.32 2.42 18.67
N LEU A 246 8.64 2.49 18.45
CA LEU A 246 9.48 1.33 18.14
C LEU A 246 9.44 0.27 19.25
N TYR A 247 9.51 0.69 20.51
CA TYR A 247 9.36 -0.21 21.66
C TYR A 247 8.00 -0.91 21.64
N LYS A 248 6.91 -0.15 21.46
CA LYS A 248 5.54 -0.70 21.45
C LYS A 248 5.31 -1.65 20.28
N VAL A 249 5.82 -1.32 19.09
CA VAL A 249 5.78 -2.19 17.91
C VAL A 249 6.51 -3.51 18.19
N SER A 250 7.70 -3.45 18.80
CA SER A 250 8.51 -4.63 19.12
C SER A 250 7.82 -5.52 20.16
N GLU A 251 7.20 -4.92 21.18
CA GLU A 251 6.38 -5.65 22.17
C GLU A 251 5.22 -6.39 21.50
N ASN A 252 4.50 -5.72 20.60
CA ASN A 252 3.39 -6.33 19.86
C ASN A 252 3.84 -7.47 18.94
N LEU A 253 5.00 -7.34 18.28
CA LEU A 253 5.55 -8.41 17.45
C LEU A 253 5.84 -9.67 18.28
N VAL A 254 6.44 -9.52 19.47
CA VAL A 254 6.68 -10.64 20.39
C VAL A 254 5.37 -11.25 20.90
N TYR A 255 4.36 -10.42 21.14
CA TYR A 255 3.03 -10.91 21.51
C TYR A 255 2.39 -11.73 20.38
N LEU A 256 2.50 -11.26 19.14
CA LEU A 256 1.95 -11.92 17.95
C LEU A 256 2.57 -13.29 17.70
N GLU A 257 3.84 -13.49 18.05
CA GLU A 257 4.50 -14.80 17.95
C GLU A 257 3.95 -15.84 18.94
N LYS A 258 3.23 -15.39 19.98
CA LYS A 258 2.61 -16.28 20.98
C LYS A 258 1.16 -16.64 20.63
N THR A 259 0.57 -16.06 19.59
CA THR A 259 -0.82 -16.36 19.21
C THR A 259 -0.92 -17.75 18.57
N PRO A 260 -2.05 -18.47 18.75
CA PRO A 260 -2.19 -19.87 18.32
C PRO A 260 -2.20 -20.08 16.80
N TYR A 261 -2.37 -19.01 16.03
CA TYR A 261 -2.31 -18.99 14.58
C TYR A 261 -1.47 -17.81 14.09
N GLN A 262 -0.92 -17.93 12.89
CA GLN A 262 -0.15 -16.86 12.25
C GLN A 262 -1.09 -15.72 11.83
N GLN A 263 -0.62 -14.49 12.04
CA GLN A 263 -1.29 -13.23 11.70
C GLN A 263 -0.35 -12.34 10.87
N ASN A 264 0.11 -12.84 9.71
CA ASN A 264 1.12 -12.19 8.88
C ASN A 264 0.66 -10.83 8.34
N VAL A 265 -0.63 -10.62 8.06
CA VAL A 265 -1.13 -9.27 7.71
C VAL A 265 -0.84 -8.26 8.83
N LEU A 266 -1.19 -8.59 10.07
CA LEU A 266 -0.92 -7.74 11.22
C LEU A 266 0.60 -7.61 11.49
N LYS A 267 1.35 -8.70 11.31
CA LYS A 267 2.81 -8.70 11.41
C LYS A 267 3.42 -7.73 10.39
N ASN A 268 2.94 -7.76 9.14
CA ASN A 268 3.40 -6.88 8.07
C ASN A 268 3.09 -5.41 8.39
N GLU A 269 1.89 -5.10 8.89
CA GLU A 269 1.54 -3.75 9.34
C GLU A 269 2.49 -3.25 10.44
N LEU A 270 2.75 -4.09 11.45
CA LEU A 270 3.67 -3.76 12.55
C LEU A 270 5.10 -3.54 12.06
N ILE A 271 5.61 -4.44 11.21
CA ILE A 271 6.96 -4.30 10.64
C ILE A 271 7.05 -3.04 9.77
N GLN A 272 6.02 -2.71 9.01
CA GLN A 272 5.96 -1.45 8.25
C GLN A 272 6.11 -0.24 9.18
N GLN A 273 5.39 -0.20 10.31
CA GLN A 273 5.56 0.85 11.31
C GLN A 273 6.96 0.84 11.95
N GLN A 274 7.54 -0.34 12.15
CA GLN A 274 8.91 -0.50 12.65
C GLN A 274 9.92 0.17 11.70
N MET A 275 9.82 -0.10 10.39
CA MET A 275 10.66 0.53 9.37
C MET A 275 10.48 2.05 9.34
N VAL A 276 9.25 2.55 9.47
CA VAL A 276 8.99 4.00 9.57
C VAL A 276 9.67 4.60 10.80
N CYS A 277 9.65 3.91 11.94
CA CYS A 277 10.34 4.36 13.15
C CYS A 277 11.86 4.40 12.94
N TYR A 278 12.46 3.33 12.42
CA TYR A 278 13.90 3.28 12.13
C TYR A 278 14.34 4.38 11.16
N LEU A 279 13.55 4.60 10.10
CA LEU A 279 13.80 5.66 9.12
C LEU A 279 13.81 7.04 9.79
N ASN A 280 12.83 7.35 10.65
CA ASN A 280 12.78 8.64 11.36
C ASN A 280 13.83 8.78 12.48
N LEU A 281 14.27 7.67 13.08
CA LEU A 281 15.36 7.62 14.06
C LEU A 281 16.76 7.67 13.42
N LYS A 282 16.84 7.71 12.07
CA LYS A 282 18.09 7.64 11.30
C LYS A 282 18.90 6.36 11.52
N GLN A 283 18.23 5.28 11.91
CA GLN A 283 18.77 3.94 12.09
C GLN A 283 18.53 3.13 10.81
N PHE A 284 19.18 3.55 9.73
CA PHE A 284 18.86 3.09 8.38
C PHE A 284 19.23 1.62 8.15
N ASP A 285 20.35 1.17 8.70
CA ASP A 285 20.84 -0.20 8.55
C ASP A 285 19.94 -1.21 9.29
N GLU A 286 19.48 -0.86 10.49
CA GLU A 286 18.53 -1.64 11.26
C GLU A 286 17.18 -1.73 10.54
N GLY A 287 16.68 -0.61 10.03
CA GLY A 287 15.44 -0.58 9.25
C GLY A 287 15.53 -1.43 7.98
N LYS A 288 16.70 -1.45 7.31
CA LYS A 288 16.93 -2.28 6.12
C LYS A 288 16.92 -3.77 6.43
N LYS A 289 17.56 -4.21 7.53
CA LYS A 289 17.51 -5.62 7.97
C LYS A 289 16.06 -6.08 8.18
N VAL A 290 15.25 -5.22 8.79
CA VAL A 290 13.82 -5.48 9.00
C VAL A 290 13.04 -5.54 7.68
N ALA A 291 13.40 -4.72 6.68
CA ALA A 291 12.80 -4.79 5.35
C ALA A 291 13.11 -6.10 4.62
N GLU A 292 14.30 -6.68 4.83
CA GLU A 292 14.69 -7.97 4.25
C GLU A 292 13.84 -9.11 4.79
N ASP A 293 13.47 -9.09 6.07
CA ASP A 293 12.57 -10.08 6.70
C ASP A 293 11.16 -10.08 6.05
N LEU A 294 10.66 -8.92 5.62
CA LEU A 294 9.36 -8.81 4.94
C LEU A 294 9.32 -9.51 3.59
N VAL A 295 10.43 -9.51 2.84
CA VAL A 295 10.50 -10.11 1.49
C VAL A 295 10.14 -11.59 1.52
N PHE A 296 10.39 -12.27 2.64
CA PHE A 296 10.13 -13.69 2.83
C PHE A 296 8.66 -14.03 3.15
N MET A 297 7.82 -13.06 3.54
CA MET A 297 6.47 -13.35 4.05
C MET A 297 5.40 -13.61 2.97
N HIS A 298 5.67 -13.35 1.68
CA HIS A 298 4.89 -13.78 0.50
C HIS A 298 3.33 -13.86 0.58
N THR A 299 2.64 -12.97 1.30
CA THR A 299 1.18 -13.06 1.48
C THR A 299 0.39 -11.78 1.14
N THR A 300 1.03 -10.65 0.83
CA THR A 300 0.31 -9.37 0.73
C THR A 300 -0.10 -8.97 -0.69
N SER A 301 -1.07 -8.06 -0.77
CA SER A 301 -1.46 -7.43 -2.03
C SER A 301 -0.28 -6.71 -2.69
N SER A 302 -0.36 -6.48 -4.00
CA SER A 302 0.66 -5.73 -4.74
C SER A 302 0.82 -4.29 -4.23
N GLU A 303 -0.22 -3.71 -3.65
CA GLU A 303 -0.20 -2.34 -3.10
C GLU A 303 0.60 -2.28 -1.80
N ILE A 304 0.30 -3.15 -0.83
CA ILE A 304 1.05 -3.24 0.44
C ILE A 304 2.52 -3.58 0.17
N THR A 305 2.78 -4.49 -0.78
CA THR A 305 4.15 -4.80 -1.21
C THR A 305 4.85 -3.56 -1.73
N LEU A 306 4.17 -2.74 -2.55
CA LEU A 306 4.76 -1.54 -3.12
C LEU A 306 5.07 -0.47 -2.07
N GLU A 307 4.22 -0.31 -1.05
CA GLU A 307 4.47 0.59 0.09
C GLU A 307 5.69 0.14 0.91
N ASN A 308 5.82 -1.16 1.17
CA ASN A 308 6.98 -1.71 1.88
C ASN A 308 8.28 -1.51 1.10
N GLU A 309 8.27 -1.77 -0.21
CA GLU A 309 9.42 -1.54 -1.09
C GLU A 309 9.77 -0.05 -1.19
N GLU A 310 8.78 0.85 -1.07
CA GLU A 310 9.03 2.29 -1.00
C GLU A 310 9.82 2.67 0.26
N ILE A 311 9.41 2.17 1.43
CA ILE A 311 10.13 2.44 2.69
C ILE A 311 11.53 1.85 2.64
N ASN A 312 11.69 0.62 2.12
CA ASN A 312 13.00 -0.01 1.91
C ASN A 312 13.90 0.81 0.97
N PHE A 313 13.33 1.34 -0.11
CA PHE A 313 14.02 2.23 -1.03
C PHE A 313 14.52 3.50 -0.33
N LEU A 314 13.67 4.14 0.49
CA LEU A 314 14.02 5.34 1.25
C LEU A 314 15.07 5.06 2.33
N LEU A 315 14.96 3.95 3.07
CA LEU A 315 15.98 3.49 4.02
C LEU A 315 17.34 3.34 3.33
N SER A 316 17.36 2.71 2.16
CA SER A 316 18.59 2.53 1.37
C SER A 316 19.17 3.86 0.90
N LEU A 317 18.35 4.76 0.36
CA LEU A 317 18.81 6.09 -0.08
C LEU A 317 19.34 6.95 1.07
N HIS A 318 18.62 6.98 2.20
CA HIS A 318 19.01 7.79 3.36
C HIS A 318 20.24 7.21 4.07
N GLY A 319 20.40 5.88 4.05
CA GLY A 319 21.62 5.17 4.47
C GLY A 319 22.79 5.25 3.48
N GLN A 320 22.62 5.91 2.33
CA GLN A 320 23.61 6.04 1.25
C GLN A 320 24.01 4.69 0.60
N HIS A 321 23.14 3.69 0.71
CA HIS A 321 23.24 2.37 0.05
C HIS A 321 22.65 2.45 -1.36
N TYR A 322 23.29 3.22 -2.24
CA TYR A 322 22.71 3.60 -3.53
C TYR A 322 22.57 2.44 -4.52
N ASN A 323 23.48 1.45 -4.46
CA ASN A 323 23.38 0.24 -5.27
C ASN A 323 22.14 -0.60 -4.89
N GLU A 324 21.84 -0.68 -3.60
CA GLU A 324 20.69 -1.40 -3.08
C GLU A 324 19.39 -0.65 -3.38
N ALA A 325 19.37 0.68 -3.22
CA ALA A 325 18.23 1.49 -3.66
C ALA A 325 17.91 1.26 -5.15
N ALA A 326 18.93 1.22 -6.02
CA ALA A 326 18.76 0.89 -7.43
C ALA A 326 18.22 -0.54 -7.64
N SER A 327 18.67 -1.50 -6.84
CA SER A 327 18.21 -2.89 -6.90
C SER A 327 16.74 -3.04 -6.47
N VAL A 328 16.31 -2.30 -5.43
CA VAL A 328 14.89 -2.24 -5.01
C VAL A 328 14.02 -1.71 -6.15
N TRP A 329 14.42 -0.60 -6.78
CA TRP A 329 13.69 -0.04 -7.93
C TRP A 329 13.58 -1.04 -9.08
N LEU A 330 14.68 -1.71 -9.42
CA LEU A 330 14.71 -2.73 -10.47
C LEU A 330 13.79 -3.90 -10.14
N ASN A 331 13.78 -4.37 -8.89
CA ASN A 331 12.89 -5.45 -8.45
C ASN A 331 11.41 -5.07 -8.55
N VAL A 332 11.04 -3.87 -8.11
CA VAL A 332 9.68 -3.34 -8.22
C VAL A 332 9.24 -3.27 -9.70
N SER A 333 10.13 -2.81 -10.58
CA SER A 333 9.88 -2.76 -12.02
C SER A 333 9.72 -4.16 -12.64
N ASN A 334 10.64 -5.09 -12.34
CA ASN A 334 10.64 -6.46 -12.88
C ASN A 334 9.43 -7.28 -12.40
N LYS A 335 8.98 -7.08 -11.15
CA LYS A 335 7.76 -7.69 -10.61
C LYS A 335 6.48 -7.11 -11.25
N GLY A 336 6.59 -6.05 -12.06
CA GLY A 336 5.46 -5.42 -12.74
C GLY A 336 4.53 -4.67 -11.79
N LEU A 337 4.98 -4.30 -10.59
CA LEU A 337 4.16 -3.66 -9.55
C LEU A 337 3.65 -2.28 -9.98
N LEU A 338 4.28 -1.64 -10.97
CA LEU A 338 3.89 -0.30 -11.46
C LEU A 338 2.90 -0.33 -12.65
N ASN A 339 2.51 -1.52 -13.13
CA ASN A 339 1.73 -1.65 -14.38
C ASN A 339 0.25 -1.21 -14.24
N ASN A 340 -0.37 -1.44 -13.07
CA ASN A 340 -1.80 -1.15 -12.85
C ASN A 340 -2.04 -0.29 -11.60
N VAL A 341 -1.08 0.56 -11.22
CA VAL A 341 -1.22 1.48 -10.09
C VAL A 341 -1.75 2.84 -10.54
N HIS A 342 -2.28 3.59 -9.58
CA HIS A 342 -2.69 4.98 -9.79
C HIS A 342 -1.54 5.83 -10.35
N GLY A 343 -1.86 6.78 -11.24
CA GLY A 343 -0.86 7.59 -11.95
C GLY A 343 0.11 8.33 -11.04
N ILE A 344 -0.36 8.83 -9.89
CA ILE A 344 0.48 9.50 -8.87
C ILE A 344 1.58 8.58 -8.36
N ILE A 345 1.26 7.32 -8.05
CA ILE A 345 2.23 6.34 -7.54
C ILE A 345 3.26 6.03 -8.62
N ARG A 346 2.82 5.86 -9.88
CA ARG A 346 3.73 5.66 -11.01
C ARG A 346 4.69 6.84 -11.18
N GLU A 347 4.19 8.08 -11.19
CA GLU A 347 5.05 9.25 -11.33
C GLU A 347 6.03 9.41 -10.15
N LYS A 348 5.63 9.01 -8.93
CA LYS A 348 6.52 8.98 -7.76
C LYS A 348 7.70 8.02 -7.97
N TRP A 349 7.46 6.81 -8.43
CA TRP A 349 8.53 5.84 -8.74
C TRP A 349 9.40 6.25 -9.95
N GLU A 350 8.84 6.94 -10.95
CA GLU A 350 9.64 7.56 -12.01
C GLU A 350 10.51 8.71 -11.45
N THR A 351 10.01 9.44 -10.45
CA THR A 351 10.81 10.49 -9.78
C THR A 351 11.97 9.88 -9.00
N TYR A 352 11.78 8.74 -8.33
CA TYR A 352 12.89 7.97 -7.75
C TYR A 352 13.93 7.55 -8.80
N LYS A 353 13.47 7.13 -9.99
CA LYS A 353 14.34 6.74 -11.09
C LYS A 353 15.28 7.87 -11.54
N ILE A 354 14.81 9.12 -11.62
CA ILE A 354 15.67 10.23 -12.03
C ILE A 354 16.72 10.60 -10.96
N TYR A 355 16.43 10.40 -9.68
CA TYR A 355 17.43 10.51 -8.61
C TYR A 355 18.49 9.42 -8.72
N LEU A 356 18.10 8.17 -9.00
CA LEU A 356 19.06 7.10 -9.30
C LEU A 356 19.91 7.43 -10.53
N TYR A 357 19.33 8.04 -11.57
CA TYR A 357 20.09 8.48 -12.74
C TYR A 357 21.14 9.55 -12.39
N PHE A 358 20.80 10.50 -11.52
CA PHE A 358 21.77 11.47 -11.00
C PHE A 358 22.92 10.76 -10.24
N LEU A 359 22.60 9.83 -9.34
CA LEU A 359 23.61 9.08 -8.59
C LEU A 359 24.50 8.21 -9.49
N HIS A 360 23.92 7.58 -10.51
CA HIS A 360 24.67 6.80 -11.50
C HIS A 360 25.56 7.68 -12.37
N SER A 361 25.05 8.82 -12.86
CA SER A 361 25.83 9.72 -13.72
C SER A 361 26.98 10.42 -12.99
N THR A 362 26.92 10.49 -11.66
CA THR A 362 28.00 11.01 -10.79
C THR A 362 28.91 9.93 -10.21
N GLY A 363 28.67 8.65 -10.52
CA GLY A 363 29.50 7.53 -10.07
C GLY A 363 29.29 7.10 -8.60
N GLU A 364 28.23 7.58 -7.95
CA GLU A 364 27.85 7.13 -6.59
C GLU A 364 27.22 5.72 -6.60
N ILE A 365 26.64 5.32 -7.71
CA ILE A 365 26.24 3.94 -7.98
C ILE A 365 27.39 3.29 -8.76
N SER A 366 28.03 2.29 -8.16
CA SER A 366 29.16 1.57 -8.77
C SER A 366 28.73 0.44 -9.69
N ILE A 367 27.52 -0.08 -9.55
CA ILE A 367 26.97 -1.11 -10.45
C ILE A 367 26.42 -0.44 -11.73
N ASP A 368 26.80 -0.97 -12.89
CA ASP A 368 26.27 -0.48 -14.16
C ASP A 368 24.81 -0.93 -14.40
N PHE A 369 23.88 0.02 -14.33
CA PHE A 369 22.47 -0.20 -14.63
C PHE A 369 22.03 0.39 -15.98
N SER A 370 22.99 0.75 -16.85
CA SER A 370 22.72 1.38 -18.17
C SER A 370 21.89 0.49 -19.08
N LYS A 371 22.03 -0.83 -18.98
CA LYS A 371 21.29 -1.83 -19.79
C LYS A 371 19.98 -2.29 -19.15
N THR A 372 19.70 -1.90 -17.91
CA THR A 372 18.50 -2.29 -17.16
C THR A 372 17.65 -1.07 -16.83
N ILE A 373 17.87 -0.44 -15.68
CA ILE A 373 17.09 0.70 -15.17
C ILE A 373 17.10 1.86 -16.18
N PHE A 374 18.29 2.21 -16.68
CA PHE A 374 18.48 3.39 -17.52
C PHE A 374 18.40 3.09 -19.02
N LYS A 375 18.05 1.87 -19.42
CA LYS A 375 17.94 1.50 -20.83
C LYS A 375 16.92 2.38 -21.54
N GLY A 376 17.41 3.18 -22.50
CA GLY A 376 16.56 4.11 -23.25
C GLY A 376 15.99 5.26 -22.42
N PHE A 377 16.50 5.50 -21.20
CA PHE A 377 16.09 6.64 -20.38
C PHE A 377 16.43 7.96 -21.09
N ARG A 378 15.49 8.90 -21.07
CA ARG A 378 15.68 10.23 -21.63
C ARG A 378 15.21 11.27 -20.62
N GLN A 379 16.13 12.05 -20.08
CA GLN A 379 15.86 13.11 -19.11
C GLN A 379 14.75 14.06 -19.58
N ALA A 380 14.79 14.52 -20.84
CA ALA A 380 13.76 15.39 -21.39
C ALA A 380 12.37 14.72 -21.46
N LYS A 381 12.32 13.41 -21.69
CA LYS A 381 11.05 12.66 -21.70
C LYS A 381 10.46 12.62 -20.29
N PHE A 382 11.27 12.39 -19.26
CA PHE A 382 10.83 12.36 -17.86
C PHE A 382 10.07 13.65 -17.47
N PHE A 383 10.66 14.83 -17.71
CA PHE A 383 10.04 16.10 -17.34
C PHE A 383 8.73 16.38 -18.09
N ASN A 384 8.55 15.80 -19.28
CA ASN A 384 7.30 15.88 -20.03
C ASN A 384 6.25 14.85 -19.56
N THR A 385 6.64 13.84 -18.77
CA THR A 385 5.79 12.71 -18.35
C THR A 385 5.35 12.73 -16.88
N VAL A 386 5.68 13.78 -16.11
CA VAL A 386 5.27 13.92 -14.68
C VAL A 386 4.26 15.06 -14.41
N PRO A 387 3.21 15.26 -15.24
CA PRO A 387 2.31 16.40 -15.07
C PRO A 387 1.36 16.28 -13.86
N ILE A 388 1.10 15.08 -13.32
CA ILE A 388 0.12 14.92 -12.23
C ILE A 388 0.69 15.46 -10.92
N LEU A 389 1.94 15.15 -10.62
CA LEU A 389 2.62 15.62 -9.40
C LEU A 389 2.88 17.12 -9.39
N ASN A 390 2.83 17.80 -10.54
CA ASN A 390 2.91 19.27 -10.61
C ASN A 390 1.79 19.99 -9.84
N LYS A 391 0.70 19.29 -9.49
CA LYS A 391 -0.39 19.82 -8.66
C LYS A 391 -0.01 19.91 -7.18
N ASP A 392 0.89 19.05 -6.71
CA ASP A 392 1.38 19.04 -5.33
C ASP A 392 2.47 20.10 -5.13
N LYS A 393 2.09 21.28 -4.64
CA LYS A 393 2.96 22.47 -4.60
C LYS A 393 4.01 22.46 -3.48
N SER A 394 3.94 21.55 -2.51
CA SER A 394 4.91 21.50 -1.39
C SER A 394 5.49 20.12 -1.13
N GLY A 395 4.97 19.07 -1.77
CA GLY A 395 5.55 17.72 -1.75
C GLY A 395 6.41 17.42 -2.98
N MET A 396 6.02 16.42 -3.75
CA MET A 396 6.88 15.76 -4.74
C MET A 396 7.34 16.69 -5.88
N ASN A 397 6.54 17.72 -6.22
CA ASN A 397 6.96 18.71 -7.21
C ASN A 397 8.24 19.45 -6.78
N VAL A 398 8.48 19.60 -5.47
CA VAL A 398 9.73 20.16 -4.95
C VAL A 398 10.92 19.28 -5.35
N SER A 399 10.81 17.97 -5.15
CA SER A 399 11.84 17.01 -5.57
C SER A 399 12.07 17.03 -7.08
N ILE A 400 11.01 17.13 -7.89
CA ILE A 400 11.12 17.24 -9.36
C ILE A 400 11.87 18.52 -9.77
N LEU A 401 11.51 19.66 -9.19
CA LEU A 401 12.18 20.94 -9.47
C LEU A 401 13.64 20.94 -9.01
N ALA A 402 13.91 20.36 -7.85
CA ALA A 402 15.25 20.23 -7.30
C ALA A 402 16.14 19.37 -8.21
N ILE A 403 15.71 18.15 -8.55
CA ILE A 403 16.53 17.24 -9.36
C ILE A 403 16.77 17.76 -10.78
N GLU A 404 15.80 18.47 -11.35
CA GLU A 404 15.99 19.13 -12.64
C GLU A 404 17.11 20.16 -12.59
N TYR A 405 17.08 21.03 -11.57
CA TYR A 405 18.09 22.06 -11.37
C TYR A 405 19.47 21.45 -11.15
N ILE A 406 19.54 20.39 -10.32
CA ILE A 406 20.77 19.65 -10.01
C ILE A 406 21.37 18.99 -11.26
N LEU A 407 20.54 18.40 -12.12
CA LEU A 407 20.99 17.79 -13.36
C LEU A 407 21.53 18.84 -14.34
N TYR A 408 20.89 20.01 -14.48
CA TYR A 408 21.47 21.08 -15.29
C TYR A 408 22.81 21.57 -14.74
N LEU A 409 22.93 21.68 -13.43
CA LEU A 409 24.16 22.12 -12.76
C LEU A 409 25.31 21.15 -12.97
N THR A 410 25.09 19.85 -12.72
CA THR A 410 26.13 18.82 -12.89
C THR A 410 26.52 18.59 -14.35
N GLN A 411 25.63 18.88 -15.29
CA GLN A 411 25.90 18.83 -16.73
C GLN A 411 26.52 20.12 -17.29
N GLY A 412 26.76 21.14 -16.46
CA GLY A 412 27.29 22.43 -16.91
C GLY A 412 26.34 23.25 -17.79
N LYS A 413 25.03 22.96 -17.77
CA LYS A 413 24.00 23.66 -18.56
C LYS A 413 23.53 24.92 -17.86
N PHE A 414 24.43 25.87 -17.66
CA PHE A 414 24.17 27.09 -16.88
C PHE A 414 23.08 28.00 -17.49
N ASP A 415 22.94 28.03 -18.81
CA ASP A 415 21.87 28.80 -19.47
C ASP A 415 20.48 28.31 -19.03
N LYS A 416 20.29 26.99 -18.91
CA LYS A 416 19.03 26.40 -18.43
C LYS A 416 18.74 26.72 -16.97
N ILE A 417 19.78 26.91 -16.16
CA ILE A 417 19.63 27.37 -14.78
C ILE A 417 19.15 28.82 -14.76
N THR A 418 19.75 29.68 -15.57
CA THR A 418 19.35 31.09 -15.71
C THR A 418 17.90 31.21 -16.14
N ASP A 419 17.47 30.48 -17.17
CA ASP A 419 16.09 30.46 -17.67
C ASP A 419 15.07 30.09 -16.57
N LYS A 420 15.46 29.23 -15.62
CA LYS A 420 14.56 28.73 -14.56
C LYS A 420 14.63 29.49 -13.25
N TYR A 421 15.64 30.34 -13.07
CA TYR A 421 15.92 31.00 -11.79
C TYR A 421 14.70 31.74 -11.24
N GLU A 422 14.10 32.62 -12.05
CA GLU A 422 13.00 33.48 -11.60
C GLU A 422 11.74 32.66 -11.26
N ALA A 423 11.43 31.65 -12.07
CA ALA A 423 10.30 30.77 -11.83
C ALA A 423 10.46 29.97 -10.53
N LEU A 424 11.64 29.40 -10.28
CA LEU A 424 11.94 28.65 -9.06
C LEU A 424 11.97 29.55 -7.82
N PHE A 425 12.48 30.78 -7.94
CA PHE A 425 12.44 31.78 -6.88
C PHE A 425 10.99 32.10 -6.48
N LYS A 426 10.14 32.46 -7.45
CA LYS A 426 8.71 32.76 -7.22
C LYS A 426 7.98 31.55 -6.63
N TYR A 427 8.27 30.34 -7.12
CA TYR A 427 7.72 29.10 -6.58
C TYR A 427 8.04 28.93 -5.09
N SER A 428 9.31 29.05 -4.71
CA SER A 428 9.75 28.88 -3.32
C SER A 428 9.04 29.86 -2.37
N TYR A 429 8.89 31.11 -2.79
CA TYR A 429 8.21 32.14 -2.01
C TYR A 429 6.72 31.87 -1.86
N ARG A 430 6.07 31.43 -2.95
CA ARG A 430 4.61 31.27 -2.99
C ARG A 430 4.13 30.02 -2.25
N TYR A 431 4.90 28.93 -2.28
CA TYR A 431 4.41 27.61 -1.89
C TYR A 431 5.17 26.93 -0.77
N LEU A 432 6.37 27.41 -0.38
CA LEU A 432 7.23 26.70 0.57
C LEU A 432 7.47 27.47 1.90
N ARG A 433 6.58 28.39 2.26
CA ARG A 433 6.79 29.27 3.43
C ARG A 433 6.15 28.80 4.73
N ASP A 434 5.30 27.78 4.67
CA ASP A 434 4.73 27.19 5.87
C ASP A 434 5.79 26.39 6.65
N GLU A 435 5.49 26.11 7.92
CA GLU A 435 6.43 25.44 8.82
C GLU A 435 6.82 24.03 8.33
N GLU A 436 5.90 23.31 7.69
CA GLU A 436 6.13 21.93 7.21
C GLU A 436 7.10 21.92 6.01
N SER A 437 7.06 22.96 5.17
CA SER A 437 7.85 23.08 3.95
C SER A 437 9.10 23.98 4.06
N LEU A 438 9.34 24.60 5.23
CA LEU A 438 10.46 25.52 5.46
C LEU A 438 11.84 24.90 5.14
N ARG A 439 11.99 23.59 5.40
CA ARG A 439 13.23 22.85 5.05
C ARG A 439 13.43 22.80 3.53
N SER A 440 12.39 22.48 2.78
CA SER A 440 12.36 22.52 1.32
C SER A 440 12.65 23.92 0.77
N TYR A 441 12.07 24.96 1.39
CA TYR A 441 12.39 26.35 1.05
C TYR A 441 13.88 26.66 1.21
N ASN A 442 14.47 26.32 2.36
CA ASN A 442 15.89 26.55 2.59
C ASN A 442 16.75 25.81 1.56
N PHE A 443 16.42 24.58 1.21
CA PHE A 443 17.16 23.83 0.19
C PHE A 443 17.05 24.45 -1.21
N ILE A 444 15.85 24.81 -1.67
CA ILE A 444 15.66 25.48 -2.97
C ILE A 444 16.40 26.83 -2.99
N ARG A 445 16.34 27.59 -1.90
CA ARG A 445 17.06 28.86 -1.79
C ARG A 445 18.58 28.65 -1.82
N LEU A 446 19.09 27.53 -1.31
CA LEU A 446 20.51 27.17 -1.36
C LEU A 446 20.95 26.85 -2.80
N LEU A 447 20.12 26.16 -3.59
CA LEU A 447 20.34 25.98 -5.02
C LEU A 447 20.39 27.33 -5.76
N LEU A 448 19.46 28.24 -5.44
CA LEU A 448 19.41 29.57 -6.05
C LEU A 448 20.59 30.48 -5.66
N LEU A 449 21.34 30.17 -4.59
CA LEU A 449 22.57 30.90 -4.26
C LEU A 449 23.68 30.67 -5.28
N ILE A 450 23.66 29.54 -5.99
CA ILE A 450 24.71 29.14 -6.93
C ILE A 450 24.89 30.18 -8.06
N PRO A 451 23.86 30.49 -8.88
CA PRO A 451 24.00 31.52 -9.90
C PRO A 451 24.16 32.93 -9.31
N ASN A 452 23.56 33.22 -8.15
CA ASN A 452 23.70 34.52 -7.47
C ASN A 452 25.13 34.83 -7.00
N CYS A 453 25.93 33.80 -6.76
CA CYS A 453 27.34 33.94 -6.42
C CYS A 453 28.24 33.69 -7.62
N ALA A 454 27.71 33.80 -8.86
CA ALA A 454 28.43 33.54 -10.10
C ALA A 454 29.20 32.21 -10.08
N TYR A 455 28.59 31.17 -9.50
CA TYR A 455 29.18 29.83 -9.37
C TYR A 455 30.50 29.76 -8.55
N ASN A 456 30.81 30.79 -7.75
CA ASN A 456 31.96 30.78 -6.85
C ASN A 456 31.67 29.92 -5.60
N TRP A 457 32.20 28.70 -5.57
CA TRP A 457 31.96 27.74 -4.50
C TRP A 457 32.44 28.18 -3.11
N LYS A 458 33.47 29.02 -3.02
CA LYS A 458 33.92 29.58 -1.74
C LYS A 458 32.84 30.50 -1.17
N THR A 459 32.40 31.48 -1.97
CA THR A 459 31.34 32.42 -1.58
C THR A 459 30.00 31.71 -1.33
N ILE A 460 29.66 30.70 -2.14
CA ILE A 460 28.45 29.88 -1.94
C ILE A 460 28.51 29.15 -0.60
N SER A 461 29.66 28.57 -0.25
CA SER A 461 29.83 27.85 1.01
C SER A 461 29.69 28.78 2.21
N GLU A 462 30.34 29.95 2.17
CA GLU A 462 30.26 30.98 3.22
C GLU A 462 28.82 31.49 3.41
N ARG A 463 28.13 31.85 2.32
CA ARG A 463 26.75 32.37 2.36
C ARG A 463 25.71 31.29 2.67
N GLY A 464 25.96 30.06 2.23
CA GLY A 464 25.08 28.92 2.40
C GLY A 464 25.15 28.28 3.79
N GLU A 465 26.19 28.57 4.57
CA GLU A 465 26.44 27.92 5.87
C GLU A 465 25.27 28.05 6.84
N GLN A 466 24.70 29.26 6.98
CA GLN A 466 23.55 29.47 7.87
C GLN A 466 22.33 28.65 7.42
N MET A 467 22.10 28.55 6.11
CA MET A 467 20.98 27.79 5.56
C MET A 467 21.19 26.29 5.73
N LEU A 468 22.41 25.81 5.53
CA LEU A 468 22.80 24.42 5.78
C LEU A 468 22.68 24.05 7.25
N ARG A 469 23.03 24.96 8.17
CA ARG A 469 22.77 24.77 9.61
C ARG A 469 21.27 24.62 9.88
N LYS A 470 20.43 25.48 9.31
CA LYS A 470 18.96 25.39 9.45
C LYS A 470 18.37 24.11 8.88
N ILE A 471 18.90 23.64 7.75
CA ILE A 471 18.56 22.33 7.18
C ILE A 471 19.01 21.27 8.19
N SER A 472 20.28 21.16 8.53
CA SER A 472 20.82 20.10 9.40
C SER A 472 20.15 20.03 10.78
N SER A 473 19.74 21.17 11.36
CA SER A 473 19.09 21.25 12.67
C SER A 473 17.63 20.82 12.69
N HIS A 474 16.96 20.72 11.54
CA HIS A 474 15.55 20.33 11.43
C HIS A 474 15.40 19.15 10.46
N PRO A 475 15.88 17.94 10.78
CA PRO A 475 15.64 16.77 9.95
C PRO A 475 14.13 16.50 9.83
N ASN A 476 13.62 16.37 8.61
CA ASN A 476 12.20 16.13 8.34
C ASN A 476 12.02 14.90 7.45
N ILE A 477 12.42 13.74 7.96
CA ILE A 477 12.36 12.46 7.23
C ILE A 477 10.92 12.05 6.90
N GLU A 478 9.97 12.49 7.74
CA GLU A 478 8.54 12.36 7.51
C GLU A 478 8.08 12.98 6.17
N SER A 479 8.74 14.05 5.71
CA SER A 479 8.46 14.65 4.40
C SER A 479 8.81 13.72 3.23
N SER A 480 9.80 12.84 3.38
CA SER A 480 10.20 11.85 2.36
C SER A 480 9.10 10.82 2.12
N ILE A 481 8.44 10.36 3.20
CA ILE A 481 7.38 9.33 3.16
C ILE A 481 6.03 9.96 2.78
N LYS A 482 5.63 11.04 3.48
CA LYS A 482 4.27 11.60 3.37
C LYS A 482 4.06 12.46 2.14
N SER A 483 5.02 13.35 1.82
CA SER A 483 4.88 14.30 0.72
C SER A 483 5.83 14.02 -0.44
N GLY A 484 6.89 13.23 -0.23
CA GLY A 484 7.93 12.98 -1.21
C GLY A 484 8.79 14.21 -1.53
N ALA A 485 8.76 15.24 -0.68
CA ALA A 485 9.53 16.46 -0.93
C ALA A 485 11.05 16.22 -0.91
N GLU A 486 11.53 15.31 -0.06
CA GLU A 486 12.95 15.05 0.21
C GLU A 486 13.30 13.58 -0.05
N ILE A 487 13.58 13.20 -1.30
CA ILE A 487 13.92 11.81 -1.67
C ILE A 487 15.30 11.37 -1.15
N ILE A 488 16.27 12.28 -1.21
CA ILE A 488 17.58 12.15 -0.56
C ILE A 488 17.65 13.28 0.46
N PRO A 489 18.13 13.04 1.70
CA PRO A 489 18.27 14.09 2.69
C PRO A 489 19.00 15.30 2.12
N TYR A 490 18.43 16.50 2.24
CA TYR A 490 18.93 17.70 1.56
C TYR A 490 20.37 18.06 1.91
N ASP A 491 20.80 17.79 3.15
CA ASP A 491 22.18 17.97 3.58
C ASP A 491 23.14 16.95 2.92
N VAL A 492 22.69 15.72 2.69
CA VAL A 492 23.43 14.71 1.91
C VAL A 492 23.44 15.08 0.43
N LEU A 493 22.29 15.44 -0.13
CA LEU A 493 22.15 15.86 -1.53
C LEU A 493 23.02 17.09 -1.83
N TRP A 494 23.10 18.06 -0.92
CA TRP A 494 23.99 19.20 -1.05
C TRP A 494 25.47 18.80 -1.09
N LYS A 495 25.89 17.84 -0.25
CA LYS A 495 27.26 17.30 -0.29
C LYS A 495 27.56 16.66 -1.64
N LEU A 496 26.62 15.90 -2.21
CA LEU A 496 26.75 15.30 -3.53
C LEU A 496 26.87 16.36 -4.64
N ILE A 497 26.04 17.40 -4.60
CA ILE A 497 26.11 18.53 -5.55
C ILE A 497 27.48 19.20 -5.48
N ASN A 498 27.94 19.54 -4.27
CA ASN A 498 29.23 20.17 -4.05
C ASN A 498 30.39 19.28 -4.51
N LYS A 499 30.27 17.95 -4.36
CA LYS A 499 31.28 16.98 -4.81
C LYS A 499 31.42 16.94 -6.34
N HIS A 500 30.30 17.02 -7.08
CA HIS A 500 30.24 16.66 -8.50
C HIS A 500 30.01 17.81 -9.48
N THR A 501 30.02 19.07 -9.02
CA THR A 501 29.84 20.20 -9.94
C THR A 501 31.13 20.48 -10.74
N PRO A 502 31.05 20.69 -12.08
CA PRO A 502 32.22 20.83 -12.96
C PRO A 502 33.22 21.93 -12.57
N LEU A 503 32.73 23.05 -12.01
CA LEU A 503 33.54 24.24 -11.71
C LEU A 503 34.46 24.10 -10.49
N ARG A 504 34.44 22.96 -9.78
CA ARG A 504 35.31 22.72 -8.62
C ARG A 504 36.78 22.50 -8.98
N ASN A 505 37.03 22.06 -10.22
CA ASN A 505 38.39 21.79 -10.72
C ASN A 505 39.08 23.02 -11.32
N PHE A 506 38.36 24.13 -11.47
CA PHE A 506 38.96 25.41 -11.84
C PHE A 506 39.40 26.13 -10.57
N LYS A 507 40.67 25.96 -10.19
CA LYS A 507 41.35 26.95 -9.35
C LYS A 507 41.34 28.26 -10.14
N PHE A 508 40.48 29.20 -9.75
CA PHE A 508 40.69 30.60 -10.11
C PHE A 508 41.76 31.19 -9.19
#